data_AF-A0A540VPU2-F1
#
_entry.id   AF-A0A540VPU2-F1
#
_cell.length_a   1.000
_cell.length_b   1.000
_cell.length_c   1.000
_cell.angle_alpha   90.00
_cell.angle_beta   90.00
_cell.angle_gamma   90.00
#
_symmetry.space_group_name_H-M   'P 1'
#
loop_
_entity.id
_entity.type
_entity.pdbx_description
1 polymer ?
#
loop_
_entity_poly.entity_id
_entity_poly.type
_entity_poly.pdbx_seq_one_letter_code
_entity_poly.pdbx_strand_id
1 'polypeptide(L)'
;MLTVAESATTTMMDIVQSMKEKVVQARNDSMGEDERELIQGYIDEMALELQDLADHSEFNGVALLDGTAGTLNFQVGAGTTAGDVFAVEIPDFSPDNADFGDGTVAIENIVVDNDDADRETALGAVDGAIDFLSAQIAKIGDAQNRLSFKEQNLATSTDNYEAAKSRI
;
A
#
# COMPACT_ATOMS: atom_id res chain seq x y z
N MET A 1 0.49 -13.13 -5.52
CA MET A 1 1.00 -11.79 -5.84
C MET A 1 0.14 -10.70 -5.23
N LEU A 2 -1.05 -10.39 -5.76
CA LEU A 2 -1.90 -9.30 -5.22
C LEU A 2 -2.32 -9.48 -3.76
N THR A 3 -2.46 -10.72 -3.29
CA THR A 3 -2.73 -11.03 -1.88
C THR A 3 -1.54 -10.73 -0.95
N VAL A 4 -0.30 -10.79 -1.47
CA VAL A 4 0.90 -10.43 -0.71
C VAL A 4 0.93 -8.92 -0.52
N ALA A 5 0.72 -8.16 -1.60
CA ALA A 5 0.60 -6.70 -1.55
C ALA A 5 -0.55 -6.25 -0.62
N GLU A 6 -1.73 -6.88 -0.70
CA GLU A 6 -2.85 -6.57 0.20
C GLU A 6 -2.52 -6.84 1.67
N SER A 7 -1.88 -7.97 1.97
CA SER A 7 -1.49 -8.30 3.33
C SER A 7 -0.50 -7.28 3.89
N ALA A 8 0.54 -6.94 3.13
CA ALA A 8 1.56 -5.99 3.55
C ALA A 8 0.98 -4.57 3.74
N THR A 9 0.14 -4.11 2.81
CA THR A 9 -0.53 -2.80 2.93
C THR A 9 -1.51 -2.73 4.11
N THR A 10 -2.14 -3.86 4.49
CA THR A 10 -2.96 -3.94 5.72
C THR A 10 -2.08 -3.79 6.97
N THR A 11 -0.90 -4.42 7.01
CA THR A 11 0.05 -4.23 8.13
C THR A 11 0.58 -2.80 8.18
N MET A 12 0.90 -2.19 7.04
CA MET A 12 1.27 -0.77 6.97
C MET A 12 0.14 0.12 7.52
N MET A 13 -1.12 -0.17 7.22
CA MET A 13 -2.28 0.55 7.75
C MET A 13 -2.37 0.48 9.28
N ASP A 14 -2.06 -0.67 9.88
CA ASP A 14 -2.02 -0.80 11.35
C ASP A 14 -0.88 0.02 11.97
N ILE A 15 0.29 0.03 11.33
CA ILE A 15 1.45 0.84 11.76
C ILE A 15 1.12 2.34 11.70
N VAL A 16 0.62 2.82 10.56
CA VAL A 16 0.28 4.24 10.36
C VAL A 16 -0.82 4.68 11.33
N GLN A 17 -1.81 3.83 11.63
CA GLN A 17 -2.80 4.13 12.66
C GLN A 17 -2.16 4.28 14.06
N SER A 18 -1.18 3.44 14.41
CA SER A 18 -0.47 3.59 15.67
C SER A 18 0.40 4.86 15.71
N MET A 19 1.04 5.21 14.59
CA MET A 19 1.73 6.50 14.43
C MET A 19 0.76 7.66 14.65
N LYS A 20 -0.47 7.60 14.12
CA LYS A 20 -1.51 8.63 14.34
C LYS A 20 -1.84 8.79 15.81
N GLU A 21 -2.04 7.70 16.54
CA GLU A 21 -2.30 7.75 17.98
C GLU A 21 -1.17 8.46 18.74
N LYS A 22 0.07 8.25 18.30
CA LYS A 22 1.27 8.84 18.88
C LYS A 22 1.45 10.32 18.53
N VAL A 23 1.22 10.70 17.28
CA VAL A 23 1.19 12.11 16.87
C VAL A 23 0.09 12.87 17.62
N VAL A 24 -1.09 12.28 17.79
CA VAL A 24 -2.18 12.88 18.58
C VAL A 24 -1.80 13.02 20.05
N GLN A 25 -1.09 12.03 20.63
CA GLN A 25 -0.54 12.15 21.99
C GLN A 25 0.45 13.30 22.09
N ALA A 26 1.39 13.40 21.16
CA ALA A 26 2.34 14.51 21.11
C ALA A 26 1.62 15.86 20.97
N ARG A 27 0.51 15.97 20.25
CA ARG A 27 -0.23 17.25 20.14
C ARG A 27 -0.85 17.78 21.44
N ASN A 28 -0.82 17.03 22.53
CA ASN A 28 -1.34 17.51 23.81
C ASN A 28 -0.36 18.48 24.49
N ASP A 29 -0.79 19.71 24.80
CA ASP A 29 0.02 20.76 25.45
C ASP A 29 0.60 20.35 26.82
N SER A 30 0.00 19.35 27.48
CA SER A 30 0.54 18.83 28.75
C SER A 30 1.77 17.93 28.60
N MET A 31 2.17 17.57 27.37
CA MET A 31 3.39 16.81 27.10
C MET A 31 4.60 17.73 27.06
N GLY A 32 5.64 17.37 27.82
CA GLY A 32 6.95 18.00 27.80
C GLY A 32 7.84 17.49 26.67
N GLU A 33 9.03 18.07 26.58
CA GLU A 33 10.03 17.80 25.54
C GLU A 33 10.51 16.33 25.57
N ASP A 34 10.91 15.83 26.74
CA ASP A 34 11.40 14.45 26.89
C ASP A 34 10.36 13.41 26.43
N GLU A 35 9.08 13.64 26.69
CA GLU A 35 8.02 12.72 26.29
C GLU A 35 7.76 12.77 24.78
N ARG A 36 7.88 13.94 24.17
CA ARG A 36 7.81 14.12 22.72
C ARG A 36 8.99 13.45 22.02
N GLU A 37 10.19 13.53 22.58
CA GLU A 37 11.37 12.84 22.05
C GLU A 37 11.18 11.31 22.05
N LEU A 38 10.58 10.74 23.10
CA LEU A 38 10.23 9.32 23.13
C LEU A 38 9.17 8.95 22.07
N ILE A 39 8.21 9.85 21.81
CA ILE A 39 7.22 9.65 20.75
C ILE A 39 7.88 9.74 19.38
N GLN A 40 8.78 10.70 19.16
CA GLN A 40 9.56 10.82 17.93
C GLN A 40 10.33 9.53 17.67
N GLY A 41 11.06 9.01 18.65
CA GLY A 41 11.80 7.76 18.49
C GLY A 41 10.89 6.56 18.14
N TYR A 42 9.68 6.51 18.69
CA TYR A 42 8.70 5.49 18.27
C TYR A 42 8.27 5.68 16.81
N ILE A 43 7.98 6.92 16.40
CA ILE A 43 7.59 7.26 15.04
C ILE A 43 8.70 6.89 14.04
N ASP A 44 9.95 7.19 14.38
CA ASP A 44 11.11 6.88 13.54
C ASP A 44 11.25 5.36 13.34
N GLU A 45 11.11 4.57 14.41
CA GLU A 45 11.13 3.10 14.32
C GLU A 45 9.96 2.55 13.49
N MET A 46 8.77 3.15 13.59
CA MET A 46 7.63 2.76 12.76
C MET A 46 7.83 3.13 11.28
N ALA A 47 8.47 4.27 10.99
CA ALA A 47 8.84 4.61 9.62
C ALA A 47 9.86 3.60 9.06
N LEU A 48 10.83 3.14 9.86
CA LEU A 48 11.75 2.07 9.45
C LEU A 48 11.02 0.75 9.18
N GLU A 49 10.03 0.37 10.01
CA GLU A 49 9.22 -0.83 9.77
C GLU A 49 8.38 -0.70 8.48
N LEU A 50 7.84 0.49 8.18
CA LEU A 50 7.17 0.76 6.92
C LEU A 50 8.12 0.59 5.72
N GLN A 51 9.35 1.10 5.83
CA GLN A 51 10.39 0.91 4.81
C GLN A 51 10.72 -0.57 4.63
N ASP A 52 10.90 -1.32 5.72
CA ASP A 52 11.20 -2.76 5.65
C ASP A 52 10.08 -3.54 4.95
N LEU A 53 8.82 -3.22 5.26
CA LEU A 53 7.66 -3.80 4.58
C LEU A 53 7.62 -3.41 3.10
N ALA A 54 7.97 -2.18 2.73
CA ALA A 54 8.00 -1.75 1.34
C ALA A 54 9.06 -2.55 0.54
N ASP A 55 10.26 -2.66 1.10
CA ASP A 55 11.43 -3.30 0.47
C ASP A 55 11.29 -4.83 0.37
N HIS A 56 10.74 -5.48 1.40
CA HIS A 56 10.71 -6.95 1.48
C HIS A 56 9.37 -7.57 1.08
N SER A 57 8.37 -6.77 0.73
CA SER A 57 7.12 -7.28 0.16
C SER A 57 7.31 -7.71 -1.28
N GLU A 58 7.77 -8.94 -1.47
CA GLU A 58 8.05 -9.52 -2.78
C GLU A 58 7.19 -10.76 -3.09
N PHE A 59 7.02 -11.02 -4.38
CA PHE A 59 6.47 -12.28 -4.88
C PHE A 59 7.34 -12.81 -6.02
N ASN A 60 7.93 -13.99 -5.83
CA ASN A 60 8.86 -14.61 -6.80
C ASN A 60 10.02 -13.67 -7.20
N GLY A 61 10.58 -12.91 -6.25
CA GLY A 61 11.68 -11.97 -6.49
C GLY A 61 11.28 -10.69 -7.22
N VAL A 62 9.98 -10.42 -7.37
CA VAL A 62 9.45 -9.14 -7.84
C VAL A 62 9.02 -8.36 -6.61
N ALA A 63 9.72 -7.27 -6.31
CA ALA A 63 9.30 -6.30 -5.30
C ALA A 63 7.95 -5.69 -5.72
N LEU A 64 7.06 -5.50 -4.74
CA LEU A 64 5.68 -5.08 -4.99
C LEU A 64 5.41 -3.65 -4.56
N LEU A 65 6.03 -3.18 -3.49
CA LEU A 65 5.63 -1.97 -2.78
C LEU A 65 6.68 -0.84 -2.78
N ASP A 66 7.90 -1.12 -3.22
CA ASP A 66 9.04 -0.18 -3.30
C ASP A 66 9.00 0.78 -4.51
N GLY A 67 7.85 0.84 -5.21
CA GLY A 67 7.68 1.64 -6.42
C GLY A 67 8.27 1.03 -7.70
N THR A 68 9.06 -0.05 -7.63
CA THR A 68 9.69 -0.65 -8.82
C THR A 68 8.74 -1.56 -9.60
N ALA A 69 7.69 -2.06 -8.94
CA ALA A 69 6.68 -2.95 -9.53
C ALA A 69 5.93 -2.30 -10.71
N GLY A 70 5.61 -1.00 -10.60
CA GLY A 70 4.87 -0.23 -11.58
C GLY A 70 3.53 -0.88 -11.98
N THR A 71 3.36 -1.16 -13.28
CA THR A 71 2.17 -1.85 -13.80
C THR A 71 2.40 -3.35 -13.94
N LEU A 72 1.67 -4.12 -13.15
CA LEU A 72 1.60 -5.58 -13.22
C LEU A 72 0.61 -6.02 -14.30
N ASN A 73 1.10 -6.74 -15.31
CA ASN A 73 0.30 -7.24 -16.41
C ASN A 73 0.00 -8.74 -16.24
N PHE A 74 -1.27 -9.08 -16.09
CA PHE A 74 -1.74 -10.46 -15.97
C PHE A 74 -2.38 -10.92 -17.29
N GLN A 75 -1.88 -12.00 -17.88
CA GLN A 75 -2.50 -12.60 -19.05
C GLN A 75 -3.78 -13.32 -18.64
N VAL A 76 -4.91 -12.88 -19.17
CA VAL A 76 -6.26 -13.36 -18.84
C VAL A 76 -7.05 -13.85 -20.07
N GLY A 77 -6.38 -13.95 -21.22
CA GLY A 77 -6.95 -14.47 -22.46
C GLY A 77 -5.94 -15.27 -23.28
N ALA A 78 -6.40 -15.90 -24.35
CA ALA A 78 -5.54 -16.71 -25.23
C ALA A 78 -4.88 -15.90 -26.35
N GLY A 79 -5.37 -14.68 -26.60
CA GLY A 79 -4.85 -13.80 -27.64
C GLY A 79 -3.70 -12.92 -27.18
N THR A 80 -3.17 -12.14 -28.12
CA THR A 80 -2.10 -11.14 -27.89
C THR A 80 -2.65 -9.71 -27.92
N THR A 81 -3.98 -9.53 -27.84
CA THR A 81 -4.61 -8.21 -27.93
C THR A 81 -4.69 -7.54 -26.55
N ALA A 82 -4.86 -6.22 -26.52
CA ALA A 82 -4.98 -5.48 -25.26
C ALA A 82 -6.17 -5.92 -24.38
N GLY A 83 -7.19 -6.59 -24.95
CA GLY A 83 -8.30 -7.16 -24.18
C GLY A 83 -7.96 -8.42 -23.39
N ASP A 84 -6.86 -9.09 -23.74
CA ASP A 84 -6.38 -10.33 -23.12
C ASP A 84 -5.42 -10.07 -21.95
N VAL A 85 -5.05 -8.82 -21.70
CA VAL A 85 -4.17 -8.40 -20.61
C VAL A 85 -4.97 -7.62 -19.58
N PHE A 86 -4.79 -7.98 -18.31
CA PHE A 86 -5.32 -7.27 -17.16
C PHE A 86 -4.17 -6.55 -16.45
N ALA A 87 -4.16 -5.22 -16.54
CA ALA A 87 -3.16 -4.39 -15.90
C ALA A 87 -3.63 -3.95 -14.51
N VAL A 88 -2.73 -4.01 -13.53
CA VAL A 88 -2.90 -3.49 -12.17
C VAL A 88 -1.70 -2.60 -11.86
N GLU A 89 -1.95 -1.36 -11.50
CA GLU A 89 -0.91 -0.44 -11.05
C GLU A 89 -0.75 -0.55 -9.54
N ILE A 90 0.49 -0.74 -9.08
CA ILE A 90 0.84 -0.70 -7.66
C ILE A 90 1.81 0.48 -7.49
N PRO A 91 1.42 1.53 -6.74
CA PRO A 91 2.28 2.68 -6.52
C PRO A 91 3.41 2.36 -5.53
N ASP A 92 4.25 3.35 -5.26
CA ASP A 92 5.28 3.30 -4.24
C ASP A 92 4.69 3.59 -2.85
N PHE A 93 4.92 2.69 -1.90
CA PHE A 93 4.47 2.77 -0.50
C PHE A 93 5.62 3.08 0.46
N SER A 94 6.82 3.35 -0.04
CA SER A 94 7.98 3.70 0.77
C SER A 94 7.71 4.99 1.56
N PRO A 95 8.09 5.07 2.84
CA PRO A 95 7.84 6.24 3.69
C PRO A 95 8.60 7.51 3.25
N ASP A 96 9.60 7.40 2.37
CA ASP A 96 10.31 8.52 1.72
C ASP A 96 9.53 9.11 0.53
N ASN A 97 8.56 8.36 -0.01
CA ASN A 97 7.66 8.85 -1.04
C ASN A 97 6.65 9.86 -0.46
N ALA A 98 6.72 11.10 -0.90
CA ALA A 98 5.79 12.15 -0.47
C ALA A 98 4.32 11.82 -0.79
N ASP A 99 4.06 11.05 -1.87
CA ASP A 99 2.69 10.64 -2.25
C ASP A 99 2.14 9.55 -1.32
N PHE A 100 2.99 8.87 -0.54
CA PHE A 100 2.53 7.98 0.54
C PHE A 100 1.93 8.79 1.70
N GLY A 101 2.29 10.06 1.88
CA GLY A 101 1.71 10.98 2.87
C GLY A 101 0.65 11.91 2.29
N ASP A 102 0.68 13.18 2.69
CA ASP A 102 -0.19 14.24 2.14
C ASP A 102 0.49 15.06 1.02
N GLY A 103 1.72 14.69 0.65
CA GLY A 103 2.57 15.42 -0.31
C GLY A 103 3.32 16.63 0.28
N THR A 104 3.08 17.00 1.55
CA THR A 104 3.76 18.11 2.23
C THR A 104 5.09 17.66 2.82
N VAL A 105 5.09 16.52 3.51
CA VAL A 105 6.27 15.88 4.09
C VAL A 105 6.17 14.37 3.93
N ALA A 106 7.30 13.71 3.71
CA ALA A 106 7.38 12.26 3.68
C ALA A 106 7.25 11.69 5.10
N ILE A 107 6.69 10.49 5.25
CA ILE A 107 6.44 9.86 6.55
C ILE A 107 7.74 9.63 7.32
N GLU A 108 8.85 9.31 6.64
CA GLU A 108 10.17 9.15 7.28
C GLU A 108 10.72 10.45 7.90
N ASN A 109 10.20 11.61 7.49
CA ASN A 109 10.73 12.93 7.83
C ASN A 109 9.79 13.72 8.75
N ILE A 110 8.76 13.09 9.32
CA ILE A 110 7.82 13.78 10.20
C ILE A 110 8.48 14.13 11.54
N VAL A 111 8.14 15.30 12.08
CA VAL A 111 8.70 15.82 13.33
C VAL A 111 7.56 16.12 14.32
N VAL A 112 7.71 15.71 15.57
CA VAL A 112 6.72 15.92 16.65
C VAL A 112 7.30 16.63 17.88
N ASP A 113 8.08 17.68 17.64
CA ASP A 113 8.78 18.44 18.67
C ASP A 113 7.85 19.42 19.45
N ASN A 114 8.41 20.49 20.02
CA ASN A 114 7.64 21.50 20.76
C ASN A 114 6.96 22.55 19.86
N ASP A 115 7.21 22.59 18.55
CA ASP A 115 6.50 23.45 17.61
C ASP A 115 5.12 22.89 17.26
N ASP A 116 4.09 23.74 17.32
CA ASP A 116 2.73 23.37 16.91
C ASP A 116 2.63 23.08 15.40
N ALA A 117 3.41 23.80 14.59
CA ALA A 117 3.36 23.67 13.14
C ALA A 117 3.91 22.31 12.67
N ASP A 118 4.98 21.83 13.31
CA ASP A 118 5.59 20.53 12.99
C ASP A 118 4.62 19.40 13.31
N ARG A 119 3.96 19.46 14.48
CA ARG A 119 2.97 18.46 14.89
C ARG A 119 1.71 18.46 14.04
N GLU A 120 1.28 19.63 13.55
CA GLU A 120 0.17 19.72 12.60
C GLU A 120 0.56 19.09 11.27
N THR A 121 1.78 19.34 10.80
CA THR A 121 2.32 18.76 9.57
C THR A 121 2.46 17.23 9.69
N ALA A 122 2.96 16.73 10.83
CA ALA A 122 3.05 15.31 11.11
C ALA A 122 1.67 14.63 11.12
N LEU A 123 0.64 15.28 11.69
CA LEU A 123 -0.72 14.75 11.67
C LEU A 123 -1.28 14.72 10.25
N GLY A 124 -1.06 15.78 9.47
CA GLY A 124 -1.45 15.85 8.06
C GLY A 124 -0.82 14.72 7.24
N ALA A 125 0.48 14.50 7.38
CA ALA A 125 1.20 13.44 6.68
C ALA A 125 0.65 12.04 7.03
N VAL A 126 0.44 11.75 8.32
CA VAL A 126 -0.09 10.45 8.77
C VAL A 126 -1.54 10.25 8.31
N ASP A 127 -2.38 11.29 8.34
CA ASP A 127 -3.74 11.22 7.80
C ASP A 127 -3.73 11.00 6.29
N GLY A 128 -2.83 11.67 5.56
CA GLY A 128 -2.60 11.44 4.14
C GLY A 128 -2.20 9.99 3.84
N ALA A 129 -1.36 9.39 4.68
CA ALA A 129 -0.98 7.99 4.54
C ALA A 129 -2.11 6.99 4.79
N ILE A 130 -2.99 7.28 5.75
CA ILE A 130 -4.20 6.47 5.96
C ILE A 130 -5.11 6.56 4.72
N ASP A 131 -5.30 7.75 4.17
CA ASP A 131 -6.13 7.95 2.98
C ASP A 131 -5.53 7.25 1.76
N PHE A 132 -4.21 7.37 1.56
CA PHE A 132 -3.47 6.69 0.51
C PHE A 132 -3.62 5.18 0.63
N LEU A 133 -3.28 4.58 1.77
CA LEU A 133 -3.37 3.15 2.00
C LEU A 133 -4.81 2.63 1.82
N SER A 134 -5.80 3.35 2.35
CA SER A 134 -7.21 2.99 2.20
C SER A 134 -7.63 2.94 0.73
N ALA A 135 -7.21 3.93 -0.06
CA ALA A 135 -7.49 3.97 -1.49
C ALA A 135 -6.79 2.83 -2.25
N GLN A 136 -5.55 2.49 -1.89
CA GLN A 136 -4.82 1.40 -2.55
C GLN A 136 -5.35 0.01 -2.17
N ILE A 137 -5.71 -0.23 -0.91
CA ILE A 137 -6.33 -1.49 -0.46
C ILE A 137 -7.63 -1.73 -1.24
N ALA A 138 -8.46 -0.69 -1.40
CA ALA A 138 -9.69 -0.79 -2.19
C ALA A 138 -9.39 -1.15 -3.66
N LYS A 139 -8.40 -0.50 -4.29
CA LYS A 139 -8.00 -0.80 -5.68
C LYS A 139 -7.47 -2.22 -5.84
N ILE A 140 -6.66 -2.71 -4.89
CA ILE A 140 -6.12 -4.07 -4.90
C ILE A 140 -7.27 -5.08 -4.75
N GLY A 141 -8.20 -4.86 -3.82
CA GLY A 141 -9.39 -5.70 -3.65
C GLY A 141 -10.26 -5.75 -4.90
N ASP A 142 -10.51 -4.60 -5.53
CA ASP A 142 -11.23 -4.53 -6.81
C ASP A 142 -10.49 -5.29 -7.93
N ALA A 143 -9.17 -5.17 -7.98
CA ALA A 143 -8.35 -5.90 -8.95
C ALA A 143 -8.43 -7.41 -8.74
N GLN A 144 -8.40 -7.89 -7.49
CA GLN A 144 -8.58 -9.31 -7.16
C GLN A 144 -9.96 -9.82 -7.58
N ASN A 145 -11.02 -9.08 -7.26
CA ASN A 145 -12.39 -9.43 -7.67
C ASN A 145 -12.52 -9.53 -9.19
N ARG A 146 -12.00 -8.55 -9.92
CA ARG A 146 -12.02 -8.53 -11.39
C ARG A 146 -11.21 -9.68 -11.99
N LEU A 147 -10.07 -10.05 -11.39
CA LEU A 147 -9.26 -11.17 -11.82
C LEU A 147 -10.00 -12.50 -11.62
N SER A 148 -10.68 -12.69 -10.48
CA SER A 148 -11.53 -13.86 -10.22
C SER A 148 -12.66 -14.01 -11.25
N PHE A 149 -13.33 -12.92 -11.61
CA PHE A 149 -14.36 -12.97 -12.66
C PHE A 149 -13.79 -13.35 -14.04
N LYS A 150 -12.59 -12.84 -14.37
CA LYS A 150 -11.90 -13.18 -15.62
C LYS A 150 -11.46 -14.65 -15.64
N GLU A 151 -10.97 -15.17 -14.52
CA GLU A 151 -10.63 -16.58 -14.36
C GLU A 151 -11.84 -17.49 -14.57
N GLN A 152 -12.98 -17.20 -13.91
CA GLN A 152 -14.21 -17.98 -14.07
C GLN A 152 -14.72 -17.99 -15.51
N ASN A 153 -14.64 -16.84 -16.20
CA ASN A 153 -14.99 -16.74 -17.61
C ASN A 153 -14.06 -17.61 -18.48
N LEU A 154 -12.74 -17.52 -18.25
CA LEU A 154 -11.76 -18.30 -18.98
C LEU A 154 -11.92 -19.81 -18.76
N ALA A 155 -12.21 -20.23 -17.52
CA ALA A 155 -12.51 -21.63 -17.20
C ALA A 155 -13.73 -22.13 -17.99
N THR A 156 -14.83 -21.37 -17.98
CA THR A 156 -16.04 -21.70 -18.74
C THR A 156 -15.78 -21.75 -20.25
N SER A 157 -14.99 -20.80 -20.77
CA SER A 157 -14.59 -20.78 -22.18
C SER A 157 -13.76 -22.01 -22.55
N THR A 158 -12.84 -22.41 -21.67
CA THR A 158 -12.00 -23.61 -21.84
C THR A 158 -12.84 -24.88 -21.84
N ASP A 159 -13.79 -25.02 -20.90
CA ASP A 159 -14.70 -26.17 -20.83
C ASP A 159 -15.57 -26.29 -22.10
N ASN A 160 -16.10 -25.16 -22.58
CA ASN A 160 -16.86 -25.12 -23.83
C ASN A 160 -16.01 -25.54 -25.03
N TYR A 161 -14.74 -25.12 -25.08
CA TYR A 161 -13.82 -25.48 -26.15
C TYR A 161 -13.44 -26.97 -26.12
N GLU A 162 -13.13 -27.53 -24.96
CA GLU A 162 -12.84 -28.96 -24.80
C GLU A 162 -14.07 -29.82 -25.13
N ALA A 163 -15.28 -29.40 -24.73
CA ALA A 163 -16.52 -30.07 -25.10
C ALA A 163 -16.78 -30.02 -26.62
N ALA A 164 -16.48 -28.90 -27.28
CA ALA A 164 -16.59 -28.78 -28.73
C ALA A 164 -15.57 -29.65 -29.47
N LYS A 165 -14.33 -29.73 -28.97
CA LYS A 165 -13.27 -30.58 -29.50
C LYS A 165 -13.57 -32.07 -29.35
N SER A 166 -14.15 -32.49 -28.23
CA SER A 166 -14.56 -33.88 -27.98
C SER A 166 -15.73 -34.36 -28.88
N ARG A 167 -16.46 -33.42 -29.50
CA ARG A 167 -17.55 -33.72 -30.46
C ARG A 167 -17.06 -33.95 -31.89
N ILE A 168 -15.78 -33.69 -32.20
CA ILE A 168 -15.15 -33.86 -33.52
C ILE A 168 -14.28 -35.11 -33.48
#